data_AF-A0A5B6W3P2-F1
#
_entry.id   AF-A0A5B6W3P2-F1
#
_cell.length_a   1.000
_cell.length_b   1.000
_cell.length_c   1.000
_cell.angle_alpha   90.00
_cell.angle_beta   90.00
_cell.angle_gamma   90.00
#
_symmetry.space_group_name_H-M   'P 1'
#
loop_
_entity.id
_entity.type
_entity.pdbx_description
1 polymer ?
#
loop_
_entity_poly.entity_id
_entity_poly.type
_entity_poly.pdbx_seq_one_letter_code
_entity_poly.pdbx_strand_id
1 'polypeptide(L)'
;MPQHHMVLPHYMGNREIDIESKGDVNQRELSRQESFSSPSPFEDIPLLLPQESDGLAVSNGDQKSNGLCSRFNPSSQKHGDDARSSSSHEFEVDSLGSDTQITGTADDHYCMDPRRVLEANEIPQSDMEIPDEWWETTVTDDNEASVGEYGEIGSRIPCHCQVIRSVSQWSAGTSQTEESIHGAYCSLIENAEHFIYIENQFFISGLAEDEIIQNRVSEALYRRILRAHKEEKCFRVIVVIPLLPGFQGGLDDFGAATVRALVDWQYRTISREKTSILHHLKTKLGPKTSDYISFYGLRSYGRLSDSGPIATSQVYVHSKLMIIDDRLAVIGSSNINDRSLLGSRDSEIGVVIEDKEFLESSMNGKPWKAGKFAHSLRCSLWCEHLGLHPGEISKINDPVLEQTYRKLWVANAETNSKIFQDVFACIPNDLILSRAALRQDMANWKDKLGHTTIDLGVAPEKLETVENGEIKSEDPMERLKMVKGHLVVFPLKFMSQEDLRPVFNEREFYASPQVFH
;
A
#
# COMPACT_ATOMS: atom_id res chain seq x y z
N MET A 1 -32.00 -10.20 18.90
CA MET A 1 -30.87 -9.76 18.05
C MET A 1 -30.67 -10.85 16.99
N PRO A 2 -30.66 -10.54 15.69
CA PRO A 2 -30.24 -11.49 14.66
C PRO A 2 -28.69 -11.55 14.62
N GLN A 3 -28.13 -12.73 14.40
CA GLN A 3 -26.68 -12.89 14.18
C GLN A 3 -26.36 -12.59 12.72
N HIS A 4 -25.62 -11.51 12.45
CA HIS A 4 -25.12 -11.22 11.11
C HIS A 4 -24.05 -12.24 10.72
N HIS A 5 -24.38 -13.10 9.76
CA HIS A 5 -23.38 -13.86 9.01
C HIS A 5 -22.69 -12.92 8.02
N MET A 6 -21.41 -13.17 7.72
CA MET A 6 -20.73 -12.48 6.61
C MET A 6 -21.44 -12.81 5.29
N VAL A 7 -21.80 -11.78 4.52
CA VAL A 7 -22.48 -11.95 3.23
C VAL A 7 -21.44 -12.26 2.15
N LEU A 8 -21.00 -13.52 2.09
CA LEU A 8 -20.50 -14.09 0.85
C LEU A 8 -21.68 -14.23 -0.13
N PRO A 9 -21.56 -13.80 -1.40
CA PRO A 9 -22.66 -13.84 -2.36
C PRO A 9 -22.92 -15.27 -2.86
N HIS A 10 -23.66 -16.05 -2.08
CA HIS A 10 -24.05 -17.41 -2.46
C HIS A 10 -25.10 -17.42 -3.57
N TYR A 11 -24.66 -17.76 -4.78
CA TYR A 11 -25.53 -18.17 -5.88
C TYR A 11 -26.31 -19.45 -5.48
N MET A 12 -27.64 -19.42 -5.57
CA MET A 12 -28.43 -20.64 -5.69
C MET A 12 -28.50 -21.04 -7.17
N GLY A 13 -27.92 -22.20 -7.50
CA GLY A 13 -27.98 -22.76 -8.85
C GLY A 13 -29.38 -23.24 -9.24
N ASN A 14 -29.57 -23.48 -10.54
CA ASN A 14 -30.84 -23.85 -11.15
C ASN A 14 -31.60 -24.94 -10.36
N ARG A 15 -32.84 -24.63 -9.98
CA ARG A 15 -33.91 -25.62 -9.83
C ARG A 15 -35.09 -25.17 -10.67
N GLU A 16 -35.49 -26.01 -11.60
CA GLU A 16 -36.78 -25.88 -12.28
C GLU A 16 -37.87 -26.07 -11.24
N ILE A 17 -38.86 -25.16 -11.23
CA ILE A 17 -40.07 -25.28 -10.41
C ILE A 17 -41.24 -24.91 -11.33
N ASP A 18 -41.91 -25.93 -11.85
CA ASP A 18 -43.20 -25.77 -12.52
C ASP A 18 -44.22 -25.21 -11.52
N ILE A 19 -44.93 -24.15 -11.90
CA ILE A 19 -46.10 -23.64 -11.18
C ILE A 19 -47.23 -23.42 -12.18
N GLU A 20 -48.34 -24.14 -11.97
CA GLU A 20 -49.54 -24.06 -12.81
C GLU A 20 -50.18 -22.67 -12.80
N SER A 21 -50.78 -22.27 -13.93
CA SER A 21 -51.57 -21.05 -14.02
C SER A 21 -53.00 -21.23 -13.50
N LYS A 22 -53.33 -20.54 -12.40
CA LYS A 22 -54.71 -20.25 -11.96
C LYS A 22 -54.79 -18.77 -11.55
N GLY A 23 -55.92 -18.11 -11.85
CA GLY A 23 -56.00 -16.64 -11.86
C GLY A 23 -57.05 -16.03 -10.93
N ASP A 24 -57.66 -14.95 -11.43
CA ASP A 24 -58.71 -14.09 -10.83
C ASP A 24 -58.33 -13.10 -9.70
N VAL A 25 -58.05 -11.87 -10.15
CA VAL A 25 -58.82 -10.65 -9.84
C VAL A 25 -59.09 -10.32 -8.36
N ASN A 26 -58.50 -9.22 -7.89
CA ASN A 26 -59.28 -8.01 -7.56
C ASN A 26 -58.42 -6.74 -7.48
N GLN A 27 -58.91 -5.64 -8.05
CA GLN A 27 -58.37 -4.28 -7.83
C GLN A 27 -59.23 -3.57 -6.79
N ARG A 28 -58.61 -2.89 -5.81
CA ARG A 28 -59.22 -1.78 -5.08
C ARG A 28 -58.20 -0.70 -4.78
N GLU A 29 -58.41 0.48 -5.37
CA GLU A 29 -57.80 1.72 -4.89
C GLU A 29 -58.40 2.07 -3.52
N LEU A 30 -57.60 2.68 -2.65
CA LEU A 30 -58.10 3.58 -1.59
C LEU A 30 -57.00 4.59 -1.27
N SER A 31 -57.29 5.86 -1.52
CA SER A 31 -56.38 6.98 -1.23
C SER A 31 -56.56 7.49 0.21
N ARG A 32 -55.50 8.04 0.80
CA ARG A 32 -55.57 8.90 1.99
C ARG A 32 -54.41 9.89 2.02
N GLN A 33 -54.74 11.12 2.41
CA GLN A 33 -53.80 12.17 2.80
C GLN A 33 -53.64 12.12 4.32
N GLU A 34 -52.44 12.43 4.84
CA GLU A 34 -52.27 13.02 6.18
C GLU A 34 -51.19 14.13 6.12
N SER A 35 -51.10 14.96 7.17
CA SER A 35 -50.64 16.35 7.05
C SER A 35 -49.82 16.84 8.25
N PHE A 36 -48.87 17.75 8.00
CA PHE A 36 -48.01 18.46 8.97
C PHE A 36 -47.00 17.55 9.72
N SER A 37 -45.75 17.96 9.97
CA SER A 37 -45.33 19.22 10.60
C SER A 37 -43.96 19.75 10.14
N SER A 38 -43.63 20.98 10.52
CA SER A 38 -42.39 21.68 10.17
C SER A 38 -41.17 21.27 11.02
N PRO A 39 -39.96 21.15 10.43
CA PRO A 39 -38.73 20.92 11.20
C PRO A 39 -38.26 22.18 11.94
N SER A 40 -37.64 21.98 13.10
CA SER A 40 -36.78 22.98 13.75
C SER A 40 -35.49 23.20 12.96
N PRO A 41 -34.83 24.37 13.09
CA PRO A 41 -33.49 24.56 12.54
C PRO A 41 -32.50 23.62 13.25
N PHE A 42 -31.53 23.11 12.48
CA PHE A 42 -30.38 22.36 13.00
C PHE A 42 -29.23 23.34 13.30
N GLU A 43 -28.45 23.06 14.33
CA GLU A 43 -27.21 23.80 14.62
C GLU A 43 -26.06 23.17 13.81
N ASP A 44 -25.41 23.97 12.96
CA ASP A 44 -24.21 23.54 12.24
C ASP A 44 -23.05 23.34 13.23
N ILE A 45 -22.41 22.16 13.21
CA ILE A 45 -21.16 21.92 13.95
C ILE A 45 -20.00 22.40 13.06
N PRO A 46 -19.25 23.47 13.43
CA PRO A 46 -18.21 24.01 12.58
C PRO A 46 -16.98 23.08 12.52
N LEU A 47 -16.56 22.73 11.31
CA LEU A 47 -15.28 22.07 11.06
C LEU A 47 -14.12 23.04 11.38
N LEU A 48 -13.38 22.75 12.45
CA LEU A 48 -12.19 23.51 12.82
C LEU A 48 -10.98 23.04 11.99
N LEU A 49 -10.71 23.77 10.90
CA LEU A 49 -9.40 23.74 10.25
C LEU A 49 -8.37 24.48 11.13
N PRO A 50 -7.07 24.11 11.10
CA PRO A 50 -6.05 24.81 11.87
C PRO A 50 -5.93 26.27 11.44
N GLN A 51 -6.04 27.21 12.39
CA GLN A 51 -5.62 28.60 12.15
C GLN A 51 -4.11 28.73 12.34
N GLU A 52 -3.48 29.51 11.47
CA GLU A 52 -2.06 29.86 11.58
C GLU A 52 -1.79 30.65 12.86
N SER A 53 -0.64 30.39 13.50
CA SER A 53 -0.28 31.01 14.76
C SER A 53 0.37 32.39 14.55
N ASP A 54 -0.38 33.46 14.81
CA ASP A 54 0.17 34.80 14.95
C ASP A 54 -0.37 35.52 16.20
N GLY A 55 0.45 36.40 16.79
CA GLY A 55 0.36 36.73 18.22
C GLY A 55 -0.18 38.11 18.61
N LEU A 56 -0.41 38.26 19.92
CA LEU A 56 -0.63 39.50 20.68
C LEU A 56 -1.90 40.32 20.37
N ALA A 57 -2.85 40.27 21.30
CA ALA A 57 -4.07 41.07 21.28
C ALA A 57 -3.88 42.49 21.87
N VAL A 58 -4.52 43.49 21.25
CA VAL A 58 -4.91 44.76 21.88
C VAL A 58 -6.34 45.11 21.45
N SER A 59 -7.16 45.58 22.38
CA SER A 59 -8.60 45.86 22.20
C SER A 59 -8.89 47.28 21.68
N ASN A 60 -9.87 47.43 20.77
CA ASN A 60 -11.08 48.27 20.91
C ASN A 60 -11.68 48.73 19.55
N GLY A 61 -13.00 49.01 19.53
CA GLY A 61 -13.54 50.12 18.74
C GLY A 61 -14.21 49.86 17.38
N ASP A 62 -15.36 49.18 17.40
CA ASP A 62 -16.67 49.60 16.84
C ASP A 62 -16.82 50.33 15.46
N GLN A 63 -17.98 50.10 14.81
CA GLN A 63 -18.62 50.83 13.68
C GLN A 63 -18.22 50.61 12.20
N LYS A 64 -19.10 49.88 11.49
CA LYS A 64 -19.77 50.24 10.19
C LYS A 64 -19.01 51.06 9.11
N SER A 65 -18.86 50.51 7.90
CA SER A 65 -19.78 50.75 6.74
C SER A 65 -19.17 50.47 5.34
N ASN A 66 -20.09 50.31 4.37
CA ASN A 66 -19.98 50.07 2.92
C ASN A 66 -18.75 50.59 2.13
N GLY A 67 -18.33 49.82 1.11
CA GLY A 67 -17.53 50.34 -0.02
C GLY A 67 -17.23 49.32 -1.15
N LEU A 68 -17.69 49.58 -2.38
CA LEU A 68 -17.13 49.01 -3.64
C LEU A 68 -15.83 49.81 -3.98
N CYS A 69 -14.81 49.32 -4.70
CA CYS A 69 -14.89 48.75 -6.06
C CYS A 69 -13.50 48.28 -6.58
N SER A 70 -13.52 47.48 -7.67
CA SER A 70 -12.55 47.36 -8.78
C SER A 70 -11.03 47.51 -8.57
N ARG A 71 -10.31 46.41 -8.89
CA ARG A 71 -9.20 46.29 -9.85
C ARG A 71 -8.41 47.56 -10.25
N PHE A 72 -7.07 47.46 -10.26
CA PHE A 72 -6.28 47.55 -11.51
C PHE A 72 -4.83 47.04 -11.33
N ASN A 73 -4.31 46.32 -12.32
CA ASN A 73 -2.86 46.18 -12.55
C ASN A 73 -2.33 47.46 -13.21
N PRO A 74 -1.02 47.71 -13.16
CA PRO A 74 -0.29 47.72 -14.42
C PRO A 74 0.94 46.80 -14.39
N SER A 75 1.34 46.37 -15.58
CA SER A 75 2.56 45.59 -15.81
C SER A 75 3.63 46.42 -16.52
N SER A 76 4.82 45.81 -16.63
CA SER A 76 5.76 45.91 -17.78
C SER A 76 7.05 46.72 -17.62
N GLN A 77 8.18 46.02 -17.88
CA GLN A 77 9.39 46.49 -18.60
C GLN A 77 10.30 47.52 -17.86
N LYS A 78 11.63 47.58 -18.06
CA LYS A 78 12.59 46.77 -18.87
C LYS A 78 14.05 47.07 -18.49
N HIS A 79 14.95 46.12 -18.75
CA HIS A 79 16.42 46.27 -18.86
C HIS A 79 17.16 46.81 -17.60
N GLY A 80 18.48 46.63 -17.47
CA GLY A 80 19.44 46.01 -18.39
C GLY A 80 20.66 45.43 -17.69
N ASP A 81 21.61 44.96 -18.49
CA ASP A 81 22.81 44.21 -18.09
C ASP A 81 23.88 45.09 -17.43
N ASP A 82 24.68 44.53 -16.53
CA ASP A 82 26.14 44.49 -16.70
C ASP A 82 26.81 43.45 -15.79
N ALA A 83 28.08 43.09 -16.04
CA ALA A 83 28.79 42.05 -15.29
C ALA A 83 30.29 42.31 -15.12
N ARG A 84 30.83 42.14 -13.88
CA ARG A 84 32.24 41.69 -13.64
C ARG A 84 32.64 41.39 -12.18
N SER A 85 33.11 40.16 -11.97
CA SER A 85 34.31 39.74 -11.21
C SER A 85 34.76 40.42 -9.88
N SER A 86 34.91 39.59 -8.84
CA SER A 86 35.98 39.58 -7.80
C SER A 86 36.18 40.81 -6.89
N SER A 87 36.43 40.68 -5.58
CA SER A 87 37.39 39.75 -4.96
C SER A 87 37.13 39.48 -3.45
N SER A 88 37.98 38.61 -2.90
CA SER A 88 38.07 38.10 -1.51
C SER A 88 38.09 39.14 -0.37
N HIS A 89 37.64 38.70 0.81
CA HIS A 89 38.35 38.98 2.06
C HIS A 89 38.26 37.79 3.03
N GLU A 90 39.38 37.47 3.67
CA GLU A 90 39.53 36.43 4.71
C GLU A 90 39.35 37.03 6.11
N PHE A 91 39.05 36.19 7.10
CA PHE A 91 39.46 36.38 8.50
C PHE A 91 39.65 35.02 9.19
N GLU A 92 40.75 34.89 9.93
CA GLU A 92 41.17 33.75 10.76
C GLU A 92 41.83 34.33 12.05
N VAL A 93 42.52 33.53 12.88
CA VAL A 93 43.30 33.92 14.09
C VAL A 93 42.42 34.31 15.31
N ASP A 94 42.61 33.88 16.57
CA ASP A 94 43.43 32.87 17.28
C ASP A 94 42.59 32.44 18.53
N SER A 95 42.73 31.33 19.28
CA SER A 95 43.83 30.41 19.67
C SER A 95 44.66 30.81 20.92
N LEU A 96 44.37 30.17 22.07
CA LEU A 96 45.13 29.97 23.35
C LEU A 96 44.12 29.51 24.45
N GLY A 97 44.44 28.76 25.52
CA GLY A 97 45.63 27.98 25.90
C GLY A 97 45.80 27.83 27.44
N SER A 98 46.03 26.61 27.95
CA SER A 98 46.39 26.24 29.37
C SER A 98 45.34 26.55 30.48
N ASP A 99 45.27 25.96 31.69
CA ASP A 99 45.68 24.67 32.35
C ASP A 99 45.01 24.61 33.77
N THR A 100 45.15 23.66 34.74
CA THR A 100 45.95 22.42 34.98
C THR A 100 45.25 21.55 36.08
N GLN A 101 45.47 20.21 36.12
CA GLN A 101 45.54 19.33 37.34
C GLN A 101 44.27 19.13 38.25
N ILE A 102 44.04 18.06 39.08
CA ILE A 102 44.70 16.74 39.35
C ILE A 102 43.73 15.73 40.07
N THR A 103 44.15 14.45 40.22
CA THR A 103 43.56 13.31 40.99
C THR A 103 42.20 12.69 40.57
N GLY A 104 41.97 11.36 40.62
CA GLY A 104 42.92 10.23 40.62
C GLY A 104 42.60 9.01 41.53
N THR A 105 42.16 7.89 40.93
CA THR A 105 42.20 6.46 41.39
C THR A 105 41.96 5.59 40.13
N ALA A 106 42.76 4.57 39.76
CA ALA A 106 43.02 3.28 40.43
C ALA A 106 41.81 2.30 40.29
N ASP A 107 41.88 1.09 39.71
CA ASP A 107 43.04 0.30 39.20
C ASP A 107 42.69 -0.64 38.01
N ASP A 108 43.76 -1.13 37.35
CA ASP A 108 43.96 -2.37 36.57
C ASP A 108 43.10 -2.80 35.35
N HIS A 109 43.79 -2.84 34.20
CA HIS A 109 43.55 -3.78 33.08
C HIS A 109 44.53 -4.96 33.16
N TYR A 110 44.14 -6.13 32.62
CA TYR A 110 45.03 -7.00 31.83
C TYR A 110 44.25 -7.70 30.70
N CYS A 111 44.96 -8.26 29.70
CA CYS A 111 44.34 -8.71 28.44
C CYS A 111 45.20 -9.76 27.69
N MET A 112 44.65 -10.32 26.61
CA MET A 112 45.27 -11.22 25.61
C MET A 112 45.54 -12.67 26.11
N ASP A 113 45.64 -13.73 25.29
CA ASP A 113 45.51 -13.87 23.81
C ASP A 113 44.95 -15.30 23.47
N PRO A 114 44.58 -15.65 22.22
CA PRO A 114 43.77 -16.83 21.91
C PRO A 114 44.53 -18.06 21.36
N ARG A 115 43.75 -19.02 20.81
CA ARG A 115 44.09 -20.24 20.04
C ARG A 115 44.33 -21.53 20.84
N ARG A 116 43.43 -22.49 20.64
CA ARG A 116 43.76 -23.86 20.20
C ARG A 116 42.65 -24.42 19.30
N VAL A 117 43.01 -25.41 18.49
CA VAL A 117 42.21 -26.10 17.47
C VAL A 117 42.20 -27.60 17.81
N LEU A 118 41.41 -28.40 17.08
CA LEU A 118 41.23 -29.87 17.16
C LEU A 118 40.14 -30.32 18.16
N GLU A 119 39.27 -31.29 17.86
CA GLU A 119 38.80 -31.81 16.55
C GLU A 119 37.50 -32.63 16.73
N ALA A 120 36.81 -32.93 15.61
CA ALA A 120 35.77 -33.95 15.37
C ALA A 120 34.96 -34.60 16.52
N ASN A 121 33.61 -34.64 16.37
CA ASN A 121 32.94 -35.88 15.95
C ASN A 121 31.43 -35.73 15.59
N GLU A 122 31.06 -36.48 14.55
CA GLU A 122 29.80 -37.21 14.29
C GLU A 122 28.42 -36.58 14.62
N ILE A 123 27.58 -36.45 13.58
CA ILE A 123 26.16 -36.07 13.64
C ILE A 123 25.28 -37.34 13.59
N PRO A 124 24.40 -37.59 14.56
CA PRO A 124 23.28 -38.52 14.39
C PRO A 124 22.13 -37.83 13.64
N GLN A 125 21.43 -38.57 12.78
CA GLN A 125 20.23 -38.08 12.11
C GLN A 125 19.08 -37.91 13.11
N SER A 126 18.33 -36.81 12.98
CA SER A 126 17.03 -36.61 13.60
C SER A 126 16.13 -35.88 12.62
N ASP A 127 14.93 -36.40 12.40
CA ASP A 127 13.95 -35.79 11.49
C ASP A 127 13.54 -34.40 12.00
N MET A 128 13.62 -33.39 11.13
CA MET A 128 13.09 -32.06 11.43
C MET A 128 11.60 -32.04 11.12
N GLU A 129 10.78 -32.23 12.16
CA GLU A 129 9.43 -31.69 12.16
C GLU A 129 9.53 -30.16 11.98
N ILE A 130 8.75 -29.61 11.05
CA ILE A 130 8.62 -28.16 10.87
C ILE A 130 7.66 -27.68 11.96
N PRO A 131 8.04 -26.73 12.83
CA PRO A 131 7.09 -26.13 13.76
C PRO A 131 6.08 -25.28 12.97
N ASP A 132 4.83 -25.72 12.97
CA ASP A 132 3.72 -24.76 12.93
C ASP A 132 3.85 -23.82 14.17
N GLU A 133 3.33 -22.60 14.06
CA GLU A 133 3.29 -21.61 15.16
C GLU A 133 4.66 -20.98 15.56
N TRP A 134 5.34 -20.36 14.58
CA TRP A 134 6.60 -19.60 14.75
C TRP A 134 6.58 -18.44 15.79
N TRP A 135 5.43 -18.05 16.32
CA TRP A 135 5.26 -16.81 17.11
C TRP A 135 5.45 -16.97 18.64
N GLU A 136 5.67 -18.17 19.20
CA GLU A 136 5.66 -18.40 20.66
C GLU A 136 6.91 -17.98 21.45
N THR A 137 8.10 -17.81 20.85
CA THR A 137 9.34 -17.60 21.63
C THR A 137 9.91 -16.18 21.57
N THR A 138 9.52 -15.34 22.53
CA THR A 138 10.27 -14.13 22.93
C THR A 138 11.08 -14.40 24.20
N VAL A 139 12.25 -13.76 24.32
CA VAL A 139 13.16 -13.94 25.47
C VAL A 139 12.76 -13.00 26.61
N THR A 140 12.73 -13.54 27.82
CA THR A 140 12.47 -12.83 29.09
C THR A 140 13.54 -11.80 29.44
N ASP A 141 13.12 -10.67 29.98
CA ASP A 141 13.92 -9.80 30.86
C ASP A 141 13.04 -9.41 32.05
N ASP A 142 13.60 -9.32 33.25
CA ASP A 142 12.82 -9.49 34.49
C ASP A 142 11.95 -8.27 34.86
N ASN A 143 10.62 -8.46 34.86
CA ASN A 143 9.67 -7.88 35.83
C ASN A 143 8.31 -8.60 35.77
N GLU A 144 7.60 -8.70 36.91
CA GLU A 144 6.37 -9.51 37.03
C GLU A 144 5.17 -8.91 36.28
N ALA A 145 4.76 -9.56 35.19
CA ALA A 145 3.42 -9.44 34.61
C ALA A 145 2.84 -10.84 34.35
N SER A 146 1.61 -11.09 34.79
CA SER A 146 0.98 -12.43 34.74
C SER A 146 0.48 -12.77 33.33
N VAL A 147 0.90 -13.92 32.80
CA VAL A 147 0.42 -14.50 31.53
C VAL A 147 -1.11 -14.61 31.51
N GLY A 148 -1.75 -14.14 30.44
CA GLY A 148 -3.21 -14.20 30.30
C GLY A 148 -3.72 -14.04 28.86
N GLU A 149 -3.93 -15.19 28.20
CA GLU A 149 -4.85 -15.44 27.07
C GLU A 149 -4.68 -14.65 25.75
N TYR A 150 -4.95 -15.35 24.63
CA TYR A 150 -4.95 -14.81 23.28
C TYR A 150 -5.95 -13.66 23.15
N GLY A 151 -5.46 -12.43 23.00
CA GLY A 151 -6.31 -11.24 22.88
C GLY A 151 -5.74 -9.93 23.43
N GLU A 152 -4.50 -9.93 23.95
CA GLU A 152 -3.86 -8.70 24.42
C GLU A 152 -3.75 -7.64 23.31
N ILE A 153 -4.53 -6.57 23.48
CA ILE A 153 -4.43 -5.36 22.67
C ILE A 153 -3.07 -4.74 22.96
N GLY A 154 -2.16 -4.80 21.98
CA GLY A 154 -0.81 -4.25 22.07
C GLY A 154 -0.80 -2.80 22.59
N SER A 155 0.26 -2.44 23.32
CA SER A 155 0.35 -1.22 24.14
C SER A 155 -0.23 0.02 23.45
N ARG A 156 -1.32 0.55 24.00
CA ARG A 156 -2.07 1.68 23.43
C ARG A 156 -1.26 2.97 23.49
N ILE A 157 -0.88 3.47 22.31
CA ILE A 157 -0.09 4.69 22.15
C ILE A 157 -1.01 5.92 22.08
N PRO A 158 -0.73 7.02 22.82
CA PRO A 158 -1.47 8.27 22.69
C PRO A 158 -1.22 8.97 21.36
N CYS A 159 -2.26 9.08 20.53
CA CYS A 159 -2.26 9.79 19.25
C CYS A 159 -3.21 11.00 19.27
N HIS A 160 -3.15 11.86 18.26
CA HIS A 160 -4.31 12.64 17.81
C HIS A 160 -5.02 11.84 16.71
N CYS A 161 -6.35 11.75 16.79
CA CYS A 161 -7.15 10.94 15.89
C CYS A 161 -8.31 11.76 15.33
N GLN A 162 -8.34 11.99 14.02
CA GLN A 162 -9.42 12.66 13.32
C GLN A 162 -10.21 11.63 12.51
N VAL A 163 -11.51 11.49 12.80
CA VAL A 163 -12.42 10.67 11.97
C VAL A 163 -12.69 11.40 10.65
N ILE A 164 -12.61 10.66 9.55
CA ILE A 164 -12.86 11.10 8.18
C ILE A 164 -13.83 10.12 7.52
N ARG A 165 -14.60 10.57 6.54
CA ARG A 165 -15.65 9.76 5.88
C ARG A 165 -15.94 10.20 4.45
N SER A 166 -16.49 9.27 3.68
CA SER A 166 -17.12 9.52 2.38
C SER A 166 -18.61 9.31 2.56
N VAL A 167 -19.44 10.36 2.53
CA VAL A 167 -20.91 10.26 2.73
C VAL A 167 -21.68 11.31 1.94
N SER A 168 -22.95 11.06 1.67
CA SER A 168 -23.85 12.03 1.02
C SER A 168 -25.32 11.81 1.39
N GLN A 169 -26.21 12.61 0.77
CA GLN A 169 -27.65 12.62 1.01
C GLN A 169 -28.32 11.25 0.94
N TRP A 170 -27.83 10.32 0.11
CA TRP A 170 -28.43 8.98 -0.06
C TRP A 170 -27.99 7.99 1.02
N SER A 171 -26.76 8.11 1.53
CA SER A 171 -26.14 7.13 2.43
C SER A 171 -26.13 7.53 3.90
N ALA A 172 -26.05 8.84 4.20
CA ALA A 172 -26.04 9.37 5.56
C ALA A 172 -27.08 10.49 5.80
N GLY A 173 -27.88 10.84 4.79
CA GLY A 173 -28.90 11.90 4.92
C GLY A 173 -28.35 13.33 4.93
N THR A 174 -27.05 13.53 4.67
CA THR A 174 -26.40 14.85 4.72
C THR A 174 -26.78 15.74 3.54
N SER A 175 -27.04 17.02 3.80
CA SER A 175 -27.40 18.02 2.78
C SER A 175 -26.24 18.39 1.84
N GLN A 176 -25.00 18.15 2.28
CA GLN A 176 -23.79 18.24 1.48
C GLN A 176 -23.12 16.87 1.40
N THR A 177 -22.43 16.61 0.29
CA THR A 177 -21.51 15.48 0.17
C THR A 177 -20.24 15.79 0.95
N GLU A 178 -19.78 14.84 1.76
CA GLU A 178 -18.48 14.90 2.42
C GLU A 178 -17.52 13.90 1.77
N GLU A 179 -16.36 14.41 1.33
CA GLU A 179 -15.24 13.64 0.77
C GLU A 179 -13.97 13.81 1.63
N SER A 180 -14.12 13.89 2.96
CA SER A 180 -13.03 14.23 3.87
C SER A 180 -11.88 13.20 3.86
N ILE A 181 -12.15 11.96 3.45
CA ILE A 181 -11.10 10.97 3.16
C ILE A 181 -10.24 11.39 1.96
N HIS A 182 -10.84 11.80 0.85
CA HIS A 182 -10.11 12.24 -0.36
C HIS A 182 -9.27 13.49 -0.08
N GLY A 183 -9.85 14.47 0.64
CA GLY A 183 -9.13 15.66 1.10
C GLY A 183 -7.93 15.32 1.99
N ALA A 184 -8.11 14.40 2.96
CA ALA A 184 -7.03 13.93 3.83
C ALA A 184 -5.93 13.20 3.03
N TYR A 185 -6.29 12.28 2.13
CA TYR A 185 -5.31 11.57 1.29
C TYR A 185 -4.45 12.54 0.49
N CYS A 186 -5.06 13.44 -0.29
CA CYS A 186 -4.33 14.40 -1.12
C CYS A 186 -3.47 15.36 -0.27
N SER A 187 -4.00 15.90 0.84
CA SER A 187 -3.27 16.81 1.72
C SER A 187 -2.06 16.16 2.39
N LEU A 188 -2.20 14.93 2.92
CA LEU A 188 -1.11 14.21 3.58
C LEU A 188 -0.02 13.82 2.57
N ILE A 189 -0.41 13.41 1.36
CA ILE A 189 0.53 13.13 0.26
C ILE A 189 1.30 14.40 -0.16
N GLU A 190 0.62 15.54 -0.33
CA GLU A 190 1.29 16.80 -0.68
C GLU A 190 2.18 17.33 0.46
N ASN A 191 1.91 17.01 1.73
CA ASN A 191 2.71 17.47 2.87
C ASN A 191 3.87 16.54 3.32
N ALA A 192 3.87 15.25 2.95
CA ALA A 192 4.95 14.29 3.27
C ALA A 192 6.37 14.84 3.04
N GLU A 193 7.38 14.37 3.78
CA GLU A 193 8.78 14.82 3.67
C GLU A 193 9.72 13.77 3.08
N HIS A 194 9.58 12.50 3.47
CA HIS A 194 10.56 11.42 3.28
C HIS A 194 10.00 10.16 2.62
N PHE A 195 8.85 9.64 3.05
CA PHE A 195 8.22 8.51 2.37
C PHE A 195 6.72 8.40 2.61
N ILE A 196 6.08 7.66 1.70
CA ILE A 196 4.70 7.22 1.80
C ILE A 196 4.66 5.71 1.55
N TYR A 197 4.09 4.95 2.48
CA TYR A 197 3.81 3.53 2.34
C TYR A 197 2.30 3.34 2.24
N ILE A 198 1.81 2.66 1.20
CA ILE A 198 0.39 2.44 0.93
C ILE A 198 0.14 0.95 0.82
N GLU A 199 -0.88 0.45 1.54
CA GLU A 199 -1.52 -0.81 1.19
C GLU A 199 -2.96 -0.54 0.80
N ASN A 200 -3.37 -0.95 -0.41
CA ASN A 200 -4.75 -0.79 -0.83
C ASN A 200 -5.24 -1.94 -1.72
N GLN A 201 -6.52 -2.27 -1.63
CA GLN A 201 -7.15 -3.27 -2.49
C GLN A 201 -7.25 -2.80 -3.96
N PHE A 202 -7.39 -1.49 -4.18
CA PHE A 202 -7.45 -0.90 -5.52
C PHE A 202 -6.52 0.32 -5.61
N PHE A 203 -6.03 0.59 -6.81
CA PHE A 203 -5.23 1.79 -7.09
C PHE A 203 -5.66 2.37 -8.44
N ILE A 204 -6.81 3.04 -8.42
CA ILE A 204 -7.51 3.59 -9.58
C ILE A 204 -7.72 5.09 -9.31
N SER A 205 -6.97 5.93 -10.02
CA SER A 205 -6.86 7.36 -9.75
C SER A 205 -6.43 8.14 -11.00
N GLY A 206 -6.83 9.41 -11.08
CA GLY A 206 -6.55 10.31 -12.19
C GLY A 206 -5.42 11.30 -11.89
N LEU A 207 -4.70 11.70 -12.95
CA LEU A 207 -3.91 12.94 -12.97
C LEU A 207 -4.81 14.14 -13.30
N ALA A 208 -4.29 15.37 -13.22
CA ALA A 208 -5.06 16.59 -13.44
C ALA A 208 -5.93 16.55 -14.73
N GLU A 209 -5.36 16.06 -15.84
CA GLU A 209 -5.98 15.96 -17.16
C GLU A 209 -6.89 14.74 -17.39
N ASP A 210 -7.10 13.86 -16.40
CA ASP A 210 -8.04 12.74 -16.54
C ASP A 210 -9.48 13.19 -16.28
N GLU A 211 -10.29 13.30 -17.33
CA GLU A 211 -11.72 13.66 -17.24
C GLU A 211 -12.61 12.50 -16.80
N ILE A 212 -12.10 11.25 -16.80
CA ILE A 212 -12.89 10.04 -16.51
C ILE A 212 -12.84 9.69 -15.03
N ILE A 213 -11.63 9.52 -14.48
CA ILE A 213 -11.42 9.26 -13.05
C ILE A 213 -11.25 10.61 -12.34
N GLN A 214 -12.07 10.88 -11.33
CA GLN A 214 -12.16 12.22 -10.73
C GLN A 214 -11.29 12.40 -9.48
N ASN A 215 -11.02 11.33 -8.73
CA ASN A 215 -10.12 11.42 -7.57
C ASN A 215 -8.67 11.73 -7.99
N ARG A 216 -7.93 12.42 -7.12
CA ARG A 216 -6.63 13.05 -7.44
C ARG A 216 -5.46 12.55 -6.59
N VAL A 217 -5.57 11.34 -6.05
CA VAL A 217 -4.50 10.66 -5.29
C VAL A 217 -3.24 10.49 -6.15
N SER A 218 -3.36 10.07 -7.42
CA SER A 218 -2.22 9.99 -8.34
C SER A 218 -1.63 11.36 -8.70
N GLU A 219 -2.46 12.40 -8.85
CA GLU A 219 -1.98 13.77 -9.09
C GLU A 219 -1.15 14.29 -7.89
N ALA A 220 -1.63 14.07 -6.66
CA ALA A 220 -0.91 14.42 -5.44
C ALA A 220 0.45 13.68 -5.37
N LEU A 221 0.47 12.37 -5.62
CA LEU A 221 1.71 11.56 -5.65
C LEU A 221 2.68 12.06 -6.74
N TYR A 222 2.17 12.33 -7.94
CA TYR A 222 2.96 12.84 -9.08
C TYR A 222 3.61 14.19 -8.74
N ARG A 223 2.84 15.16 -8.25
CA ARG A 223 3.35 16.46 -7.78
C ARG A 223 4.38 16.31 -6.68
N ARG A 224 4.09 15.46 -5.69
CA ARG A 224 4.96 15.25 -4.54
C ARG A 224 6.30 14.65 -4.95
N ILE A 225 6.31 13.69 -5.86
CA ILE A 225 7.52 13.10 -6.42
C ILE A 225 8.32 14.13 -7.23
N LEU A 226 7.65 14.94 -8.07
CA LEU A 226 8.32 16.03 -8.80
C LEU A 226 8.92 17.09 -7.86
N ARG A 227 8.28 17.39 -6.71
CA ARG A 227 8.86 18.24 -5.67
C ARG A 227 10.14 17.64 -5.10
N ALA A 228 10.11 16.36 -4.70
CA ALA A 228 11.32 15.67 -4.19
C ALA A 228 12.47 15.71 -5.19
N HIS A 229 12.17 15.47 -6.47
CA HIS A 229 13.17 15.48 -7.53
C HIS A 229 13.78 16.87 -7.75
N LYS A 230 12.95 17.91 -7.79
CA LYS A 230 13.39 19.31 -7.93
C LYS A 230 14.23 19.79 -6.74
N GLU A 231 13.97 19.26 -5.54
CA GLU A 231 14.69 19.57 -4.30
C GLU A 231 15.90 18.65 -4.06
N GLU A 232 16.19 17.72 -4.99
CA GLU A 232 17.21 16.66 -4.87
C GLU A 232 17.13 15.83 -3.57
N LYS A 233 15.94 15.76 -2.96
CA LYS A 233 15.69 15.00 -1.73
C LYS A 233 15.46 13.52 -2.03
N CYS A 234 15.95 12.66 -1.13
CA CYS A 234 15.50 11.27 -1.07
C CYS A 234 14.01 11.25 -0.70
N PHE A 235 13.19 10.60 -1.51
CA PHE A 235 11.76 10.41 -1.26
C PHE A 235 11.31 9.09 -1.88
N ARG A 236 10.51 8.30 -1.16
CA ARG A 236 10.01 6.99 -1.64
C ARG A 236 8.48 6.90 -1.54
N VAL A 237 7.85 6.31 -2.55
CA VAL A 237 6.45 5.88 -2.53
C VAL A 237 6.41 4.38 -2.76
N ILE A 238 5.94 3.64 -1.77
CA ILE A 238 5.91 2.17 -1.75
C ILE A 238 4.44 1.76 -1.75
N VAL A 239 3.98 1.12 -2.82
CA VAL A 239 2.57 0.72 -2.98
C VAL A 239 2.47 -0.80 -2.99
N VAL A 240 1.74 -1.37 -2.03
CA VAL A 240 1.41 -2.79 -1.96
C VAL A 240 -0.07 -2.96 -2.32
N ILE A 241 -0.33 -3.78 -3.33
CA ILE A 241 -1.64 -4.01 -3.95
C ILE A 241 -1.84 -5.51 -4.19
N PRO A 242 -3.08 -6.02 -4.26
CA PRO A 242 -3.29 -7.42 -4.63
C PRO A 242 -2.79 -7.67 -6.06
N LEU A 243 -2.19 -8.82 -6.30
CA LEU A 243 -1.64 -9.18 -7.62
C LEU A 243 -2.75 -9.25 -8.68
N LEU A 244 -3.94 -9.75 -8.30
CA LEU A 244 -5.16 -9.69 -9.11
C LEU A 244 -6.37 -9.34 -8.23
N PRO A 245 -7.36 -8.56 -8.74
CA PRO A 245 -8.63 -8.34 -8.06
C PRO A 245 -9.34 -9.64 -7.69
N GLY A 246 -9.90 -9.73 -6.47
CA GLY A 246 -10.47 -10.95 -5.92
C GLY A 246 -11.89 -11.25 -6.42
N PHE A 247 -11.99 -12.12 -7.43
CA PHE A 247 -13.25 -12.64 -7.98
C PHE A 247 -13.10 -14.12 -8.34
N GLN A 248 -14.22 -14.77 -8.69
CA GLN A 248 -14.27 -16.16 -9.10
C GLN A 248 -14.12 -16.32 -10.63
N GLY A 249 -13.12 -17.08 -11.06
CA GLY A 249 -12.86 -17.43 -12.47
C GLY A 249 -11.49 -16.96 -12.97
N GLY A 250 -10.89 -17.73 -13.87
CA GLY A 250 -9.61 -17.40 -14.49
C GLY A 250 -9.73 -16.24 -15.47
N LEU A 251 -8.65 -15.47 -15.67
CA LEU A 251 -8.67 -14.22 -16.45
C LEU A 251 -9.16 -14.33 -17.91
N ASP A 252 -9.17 -15.54 -18.47
CA ASP A 252 -9.66 -15.81 -19.84
C ASP A 252 -11.11 -16.34 -19.88
N ASP A 253 -11.72 -16.61 -18.71
CA ASP A 253 -13.11 -17.09 -18.62
C ASP A 253 -14.13 -16.01 -19.01
N PHE A 254 -15.29 -16.45 -19.51
CA PHE A 254 -16.43 -15.57 -19.78
C PHE A 254 -16.94 -14.84 -18.51
N GLY A 255 -16.73 -15.41 -17.31
CA GLY A 255 -17.11 -14.78 -16.04
C GLY A 255 -16.12 -13.72 -15.53
N ALA A 256 -14.90 -13.67 -16.07
CA ALA A 256 -13.84 -12.78 -15.58
C ALA A 256 -13.84 -11.38 -16.22
N ALA A 257 -14.90 -10.98 -16.93
CA ALA A 257 -14.99 -9.65 -17.55
C ALA A 257 -14.90 -8.51 -16.52
N THR A 258 -15.53 -8.66 -15.36
CA THR A 258 -15.34 -7.77 -14.19
C THR A 258 -13.88 -7.68 -13.73
N VAL A 259 -13.14 -8.81 -13.71
CA VAL A 259 -11.70 -8.82 -13.34
C VAL A 259 -10.88 -8.09 -14.38
N ARG A 260 -11.09 -8.40 -15.66
CA ARG A 260 -10.41 -7.74 -16.79
C ARG A 260 -10.63 -6.22 -16.75
N ALA A 261 -11.86 -5.77 -16.51
CA ALA A 261 -12.18 -4.35 -16.36
C ALA A 261 -11.41 -3.66 -15.22
N LEU A 262 -11.37 -4.26 -14.03
CA LEU A 262 -10.65 -3.72 -12.86
C LEU A 262 -9.13 -3.71 -13.08
N VAL A 263 -8.60 -4.78 -13.69
CA VAL A 263 -7.18 -4.88 -14.09
C VAL A 263 -6.85 -3.82 -15.14
N ASP A 264 -7.76 -3.51 -16.07
CA ASP A 264 -7.56 -2.44 -17.06
C ASP A 264 -7.46 -1.06 -16.40
N TRP A 265 -8.42 -0.69 -15.55
CA TRP A 265 -8.41 0.60 -14.84
C TRP A 265 -7.20 0.76 -13.92
N GLN A 266 -6.84 -0.28 -13.17
CA GLN A 266 -5.67 -0.27 -12.28
C GLN A 266 -4.37 -0.12 -13.09
N TYR A 267 -4.21 -0.85 -14.20
CA TYR A 267 -3.06 -0.66 -15.07
C TYR A 267 -3.07 0.69 -15.81
N ARG A 268 -4.23 1.23 -16.19
CA ARG A 268 -4.36 2.57 -16.78
C ARG A 268 -3.88 3.67 -15.84
N THR A 269 -4.15 3.55 -14.53
CA THR A 269 -3.58 4.45 -13.52
C THR A 269 -2.07 4.20 -13.35
N ILE A 270 -1.62 2.95 -13.29
CA ILE A 270 -0.24 2.60 -12.92
C ILE A 270 0.75 2.72 -14.10
N SER A 271 0.59 1.95 -15.19
CA SER A 271 1.65 1.72 -16.20
C SER A 271 1.24 1.81 -17.68
N ARG A 272 -0.06 1.72 -18.00
CA ARG A 272 -0.61 1.76 -19.38
C ARG A 272 -1.02 3.18 -19.79
N GLU A 273 -1.39 3.34 -21.05
CA GLU A 273 -1.74 4.64 -21.67
C GLU A 273 -0.64 5.73 -21.51
N LYS A 274 -0.95 6.95 -21.93
CA LYS A 274 -0.12 8.15 -21.68
C LYS A 274 -0.54 8.90 -20.41
N THR A 275 -1.68 8.53 -19.84
CA THR A 275 -2.34 9.09 -18.65
C THR A 275 -1.78 8.53 -17.34
N SER A 276 -1.15 7.34 -17.35
CA SER A 276 -0.63 6.72 -16.12
C SER A 276 0.44 7.55 -15.41
N ILE A 277 0.50 7.40 -14.09
CA ILE A 277 1.50 8.03 -13.24
C ILE A 277 2.94 7.64 -13.65
N LEU A 278 3.18 6.38 -14.00
CA LEU A 278 4.51 5.96 -14.47
C LEU A 278 4.85 6.48 -15.87
N HIS A 279 3.88 6.73 -16.75
CA HIS A 279 4.17 7.39 -18.04
C HIS A 279 4.63 8.83 -17.83
N HIS A 280 3.90 9.59 -17.01
CA HIS A 280 4.23 10.97 -16.70
C HIS A 280 5.55 11.10 -15.94
N LEU A 281 5.79 10.27 -14.92
CA LEU A 281 7.06 10.26 -14.21
C LEU A 281 8.23 9.86 -15.14
N LYS A 282 8.12 8.82 -15.97
CA LYS A 282 9.18 8.45 -16.94
C LYS A 282 9.46 9.56 -17.95
N THR A 283 8.45 10.33 -18.33
CA THR A 283 8.59 11.49 -19.24
C THR A 283 9.33 12.68 -18.60
N LYS A 284 9.36 12.79 -17.27
CA LYS A 284 10.09 13.85 -16.53
C LYS A 284 11.42 13.40 -15.94
N LEU A 285 11.49 12.16 -15.45
CA LEU A 285 12.57 11.61 -14.61
C LEU A 285 13.39 10.53 -15.32
N GLY A 286 12.89 9.98 -16.43
CA GLY A 286 13.50 8.86 -17.13
C GLY A 286 13.70 7.64 -16.20
N PRO A 287 14.87 6.99 -16.23
CA PRO A 287 15.19 5.85 -15.36
C PRO A 287 15.04 6.13 -13.86
N LYS A 288 15.21 7.38 -13.39
CA LYS A 288 15.07 7.74 -11.97
C LYS A 288 13.65 7.53 -11.42
N THR A 289 12.65 7.22 -12.26
CA THR A 289 11.26 6.97 -11.81
C THR A 289 11.17 5.89 -10.73
N SER A 290 11.93 4.78 -10.88
CA SER A 290 11.96 3.69 -9.90
C SER A 290 12.64 4.04 -8.59
N ASP A 291 13.34 5.17 -8.50
CA ASP A 291 13.90 5.66 -7.24
C ASP A 291 12.84 6.31 -6.35
N TYR A 292 11.74 6.79 -6.94
CA TYR A 292 10.69 7.54 -6.24
C TYR A 292 9.39 6.77 -6.04
N ILE A 293 9.03 5.83 -6.93
CA ILE A 293 7.81 5.03 -6.77
C ILE A 293 8.04 3.58 -7.23
N SER A 294 7.48 2.62 -6.49
CA SER A 294 7.50 1.20 -6.84
C SER A 294 6.25 0.46 -6.34
N PHE A 295 5.84 -0.57 -7.08
CA PHE A 295 4.62 -1.33 -6.85
C PHE A 295 4.94 -2.78 -6.54
N TYR A 296 4.25 -3.33 -5.55
CA TYR A 296 4.47 -4.66 -4.98
C TYR A 296 3.12 -5.36 -4.75
N GLY A 297 3.18 -6.68 -4.60
CA GLY A 297 2.07 -7.46 -4.07
C GLY A 297 2.59 -8.51 -3.08
N LEU A 298 1.69 -9.33 -2.56
CA LEU A 298 2.01 -10.38 -1.60
C LEU A 298 1.64 -11.76 -2.14
N ARG A 299 2.49 -12.75 -1.91
CA ARG A 299 2.31 -14.15 -2.34
C ARG A 299 2.89 -15.11 -1.32
N SER A 300 2.20 -16.22 -1.09
CA SER A 300 2.65 -17.29 -0.19
C SER A 300 2.60 -18.66 -0.89
N TYR A 301 3.15 -19.68 -0.25
CA TYR A 301 3.06 -21.08 -0.66
C TYR A 301 2.84 -21.99 0.57
N GLY A 302 2.42 -23.22 0.32
CA GLY A 302 2.32 -24.28 1.30
C GLY A 302 2.07 -25.62 0.63
N ARG A 303 1.84 -26.68 1.42
CA ARG A 303 1.38 -27.98 0.90
C ARG A 303 -0.09 -28.15 1.24
N LEU A 304 -0.91 -28.66 0.31
CA LEU A 304 -2.37 -28.75 0.53
C LEU A 304 -2.80 -29.86 1.51
N SER A 305 -1.88 -30.80 1.80
CA SER A 305 -1.92 -31.81 2.87
C SER A 305 -0.53 -32.45 2.95
N ASP A 306 -0.20 -33.23 3.98
CA ASP A 306 1.14 -33.79 4.21
C ASP A 306 1.75 -34.51 2.98
N SER A 307 0.92 -35.26 2.25
CA SER A 307 1.27 -35.94 0.99
C SER A 307 0.73 -35.24 -0.26
N GLY A 308 0.13 -34.06 -0.11
CA GLY A 308 -0.47 -33.28 -1.18
C GLY A 308 0.55 -32.50 -2.03
N PRO A 309 0.09 -31.87 -3.12
CA PRO A 309 0.93 -31.00 -3.95
C PRO A 309 1.34 -29.74 -3.18
N ILE A 310 2.50 -29.19 -3.55
CA ILE A 310 2.91 -27.84 -3.15
C ILE A 310 2.14 -26.83 -4.01
N ALA A 311 1.57 -25.82 -3.38
CA ALA A 311 0.73 -24.81 -4.02
C ALA A 311 1.12 -23.37 -3.59
N THR A 312 0.88 -22.39 -4.46
CA THR A 312 0.96 -20.95 -4.18
C THR A 312 -0.37 -20.24 -4.43
N SER A 313 -0.64 -19.19 -3.63
CA SER A 313 -1.68 -18.21 -3.89
C SER A 313 -1.15 -16.80 -3.58
N GLN A 314 -1.79 -15.78 -4.15
CA GLN A 314 -1.59 -14.41 -3.67
C GLN A 314 -2.12 -14.29 -2.24
N VAL A 315 -1.44 -13.52 -1.39
CA VAL A 315 -2.03 -13.03 -0.14
C VAL A 315 -2.83 -11.79 -0.52
N TYR A 316 -4.15 -11.86 -0.38
CA TYR A 316 -5.04 -10.84 -0.95
C TYR A 316 -5.04 -9.58 -0.08
N VAL A 317 -4.31 -8.55 -0.53
CA VAL A 317 -4.21 -7.24 0.13
C VAL A 317 -5.59 -6.56 0.13
N HIS A 318 -6.34 -6.76 1.21
CA HIS A 318 -7.63 -6.10 1.43
C HIS A 318 -7.49 -4.81 2.26
N SER A 319 -6.30 -4.50 2.75
CA SER A 319 -5.94 -3.27 3.47
C SER A 319 -6.47 -2.01 2.79
N LYS A 320 -6.70 -0.96 3.58
CA LYS A 320 -6.84 0.44 3.11
C LYS A 320 -6.07 1.32 4.08
N LEU A 321 -4.76 1.39 3.84
CA LEU A 321 -3.75 1.95 4.73
C LEU A 321 -2.86 2.92 3.96
N MET A 322 -2.51 4.04 4.58
CA MET A 322 -1.39 4.89 4.16
C MET A 322 -0.59 5.31 5.40
N ILE A 323 0.73 5.15 5.39
CA ILE A 323 1.66 5.61 6.43
C ILE A 323 2.58 6.66 5.81
N ILE A 324 2.82 7.76 6.52
CA ILE A 324 3.65 8.88 6.07
C ILE A 324 4.74 9.15 7.12
N ASP A 325 5.99 9.18 6.67
CA ASP A 325 7.20 9.58 7.41
C ASP A 325 7.43 8.91 8.79
N ASP A 326 6.84 7.74 9.01
CA ASP A 326 6.71 7.08 10.33
C ASP A 326 6.17 8.04 11.41
N ARG A 327 5.20 8.91 11.09
CA ARG A 327 4.51 9.80 12.07
C ARG A 327 2.99 9.87 11.94
N LEU A 328 2.48 9.56 10.75
CA LEU A 328 1.07 9.68 10.40
C LEU A 328 0.60 8.37 9.76
N ALA A 329 -0.61 7.95 10.10
CA ALA A 329 -1.28 6.82 9.46
C ALA A 329 -2.73 7.19 9.10
N VAL A 330 -3.22 6.70 7.97
CA VAL A 330 -4.63 6.73 7.56
C VAL A 330 -5.10 5.29 7.47
N ILE A 331 -6.13 4.95 8.24
CA ILE A 331 -6.70 3.59 8.29
C ILE A 331 -8.22 3.69 8.12
N GLY A 332 -8.82 2.87 7.25
CA GLY A 332 -10.26 2.90 7.02
C GLY A 332 -10.81 1.79 6.12
N SER A 333 -11.99 2.04 5.55
CA SER A 333 -12.64 1.18 4.55
C SER A 333 -12.42 1.65 3.11
N SER A 334 -12.08 2.94 2.92
CA SER A 334 -12.02 3.61 1.62
C SER A 334 -10.85 3.15 0.74
N ASN A 335 -11.17 2.64 -0.44
CA ASN A 335 -10.18 2.26 -1.46
C ASN A 335 -9.66 3.48 -2.23
N ILE A 336 -8.51 3.34 -2.90
CA ILE A 336 -8.08 4.33 -3.90
C ILE A 336 -8.84 4.06 -5.20
N ASN A 337 -10.08 4.54 -5.25
CA ASN A 337 -10.96 4.61 -6.43
C ASN A 337 -12.01 5.72 -6.21
N ASP A 338 -12.70 6.17 -7.27
CA ASP A 338 -13.74 7.20 -7.16
C ASP A 338 -14.92 6.72 -6.31
N ARG A 339 -15.22 5.41 -6.37
CA ARG A 339 -16.31 4.76 -5.65
C ARG A 339 -16.22 4.96 -4.13
N SER A 340 -15.01 4.92 -3.58
CA SER A 340 -14.72 5.10 -2.16
C SER A 340 -14.31 6.53 -1.78
N LEU A 341 -13.91 7.38 -2.75
CA LEU A 341 -13.33 8.70 -2.46
C LEU A 341 -14.27 9.89 -2.68
N LEU A 342 -15.21 9.84 -3.63
CA LEU A 342 -15.99 11.03 -4.03
C LEU A 342 -17.20 11.38 -3.12
N GLY A 343 -17.44 10.66 -2.02
CA GLY A 343 -18.54 10.88 -1.05
C GLY A 343 -19.97 10.62 -1.55
N SER A 344 -20.23 10.90 -2.82
CA SER A 344 -21.49 10.74 -3.55
C SER A 344 -21.80 9.29 -3.95
N ARG A 345 -20.78 8.43 -3.90
CA ARG A 345 -20.86 7.00 -4.19
C ARG A 345 -20.94 6.21 -2.86
N ASP A 346 -20.09 5.22 -2.62
CA ASP A 346 -20.20 4.35 -1.43
C ASP A 346 -19.90 5.10 -0.13
N SER A 347 -20.52 4.65 0.96
CA SER A 347 -20.30 5.19 2.30
C SER A 347 -19.06 4.59 2.94
N GLU A 348 -18.04 5.42 3.20
CA GLU A 348 -16.76 4.97 3.76
C GLU A 348 -16.43 5.71 5.07
N ILE A 349 -15.61 5.08 5.90
CA ILE A 349 -15.07 5.66 7.13
C ILE A 349 -13.56 5.41 7.23
N GLY A 350 -12.85 6.34 7.86
CA GLY A 350 -11.46 6.17 8.23
C GLY A 350 -11.06 7.08 9.38
N VAL A 351 -9.81 6.95 9.80
CA VAL A 351 -9.19 7.79 10.85
C VAL A 351 -7.81 8.21 10.36
N VAL A 352 -7.53 9.52 10.42
CA VAL A 352 -6.16 10.06 10.39
C VAL A 352 -5.61 9.99 11.80
N ILE A 353 -4.49 9.31 11.98
CA ILE A 353 -3.81 9.05 13.24
C ILE A 353 -2.45 9.74 13.18
N GLU A 354 -2.22 10.70 14.07
CA GLU A 354 -0.98 11.45 14.22
C GLU A 354 -0.34 11.11 15.56
N ASP A 355 0.94 10.70 15.55
CA ASP A 355 1.67 10.37 16.77
C ASP A 355 1.95 11.59 17.65
N LYS A 356 1.73 11.44 18.97
CA LYS A 356 2.16 12.42 19.99
C LYS A 356 3.42 11.98 20.72
N GLU A 357 3.70 10.68 20.73
CA GLU A 357 4.87 10.11 21.35
C GLU A 357 5.85 9.63 20.29
N PHE A 358 7.14 9.93 20.50
CA PHE A 358 8.19 9.66 19.53
C PHE A 358 9.29 8.78 20.14
N LEU A 359 10.01 8.09 19.25
CA LEU A 359 11.25 7.37 19.53
C LEU A 359 12.36 7.91 18.62
N GLU A 360 13.62 7.73 19.02
CA GLU A 360 14.77 8.06 18.17
C GLU A 360 14.98 6.94 17.13
N SER A 361 15.00 7.31 15.86
CA SER A 361 15.33 6.45 14.71
C SER A 361 16.19 7.25 13.71
N SER A 362 16.32 6.77 12.47
CA SER A 362 16.89 7.55 11.37
C SER A 362 16.00 7.56 10.14
N MET A 363 16.18 8.57 9.30
CA MET A 363 15.53 8.72 8.00
C MET A 363 16.58 9.13 6.98
N ASN A 364 16.86 8.25 6.02
CA ASN A 364 18.00 8.33 5.09
C ASN A 364 19.36 8.55 5.81
N GLY A 365 19.56 7.84 6.92
CA GLY A 365 20.78 7.90 7.74
C GLY A 365 20.96 9.17 8.57
N LYS A 366 19.96 10.07 8.61
CA LYS A 366 19.95 11.26 9.49
C LYS A 366 19.06 11.00 10.72
N PRO A 367 19.38 11.54 11.91
CA PRO A 367 18.52 11.38 13.08
C PRO A 367 17.08 11.83 12.82
N TRP A 368 16.11 11.00 13.20
CA TRP A 368 14.69 11.25 13.00
C TRP A 368 13.89 10.83 14.22
N LYS A 369 13.00 11.70 14.70
CA LYS A 369 11.99 11.34 15.69
C LYS A 369 10.82 10.68 14.97
N ALA A 370 10.76 9.36 15.02
CA ALA A 370 9.65 8.57 14.48
C ALA A 370 8.53 8.48 15.53
N GLY A 371 7.29 8.62 15.10
CA GLY A 371 6.11 8.43 15.93
C GLY A 371 5.93 6.96 16.30
N LYS A 372 5.62 6.67 17.57
CA LYS A 372 5.60 5.29 18.08
C LYS A 372 4.59 4.42 17.33
N PHE A 373 3.38 4.90 17.06
CA PHE A 373 2.31 4.13 16.42
C PHE A 373 2.62 3.85 14.95
N ALA A 374 2.90 4.90 14.17
CA ALA A 374 3.19 4.78 12.75
C ALA A 374 4.44 3.92 12.51
N HIS A 375 5.52 4.14 13.28
CA HIS A 375 6.72 3.31 13.22
C HIS A 375 6.46 1.85 13.61
N SER A 376 5.72 1.56 14.69
CA SER A 376 5.45 0.18 15.10
C SER A 376 4.59 -0.58 14.09
N LEU A 377 3.57 0.08 13.52
CA LEU A 377 2.71 -0.49 12.49
C LEU A 377 3.52 -0.81 11.23
N ARG A 378 4.32 0.15 10.76
CA ARG A 378 5.19 0.00 9.57
C ARG A 378 6.27 -1.05 9.79
N CYS A 379 6.86 -1.14 10.98
CA CYS A 379 7.76 -2.24 11.35
C CYS A 379 7.07 -3.61 11.31
N SER A 380 5.88 -3.73 11.90
CA SER A 380 5.15 -5.01 11.97
C SER A 380 4.83 -5.56 10.58
N LEU A 381 4.24 -4.72 9.71
CA LEU A 381 3.92 -5.09 8.33
C LEU A 381 5.17 -5.45 7.53
N TRP A 382 6.27 -4.70 7.69
CA TRP A 382 7.52 -5.01 6.99
C TRP A 382 8.18 -6.29 7.51
N CYS A 383 7.97 -6.68 8.78
CA CYS A 383 8.46 -7.97 9.29
C CYS A 383 7.68 -9.15 8.70
N GLU A 384 6.37 -9.05 8.57
CA GLU A 384 5.53 -10.03 7.86
C GLU A 384 5.97 -10.13 6.39
N HIS A 385 5.97 -9.01 5.67
CA HIS A 385 6.21 -8.98 4.22
C HIS A 385 7.62 -9.45 3.83
N LEU A 386 8.61 -9.23 4.69
CA LEU A 386 10.01 -9.65 4.47
C LEU A 386 10.39 -10.95 5.20
N GLY A 387 9.53 -11.50 6.06
CA GLY A 387 9.83 -12.70 6.86
C GLY A 387 10.96 -12.49 7.87
N LEU A 388 10.99 -11.34 8.53
CA LEU A 388 12.00 -10.98 9.52
C LEU A 388 11.60 -11.45 10.92
N HIS A 389 12.58 -11.96 11.67
CA HIS A 389 12.38 -12.38 13.06
C HIS A 389 12.53 -11.18 14.02
N PRO A 390 12.05 -11.26 15.29
CA PRO A 390 12.06 -10.11 16.21
C PRO A 390 13.44 -9.46 16.43
N GLY A 391 14.52 -10.24 16.41
CA GLY A 391 15.90 -9.72 16.50
C GLY A 391 16.40 -8.97 15.26
N GLU A 392 15.61 -8.94 14.18
CA GLU A 392 15.98 -8.34 12.89
C GLU A 392 15.26 -7.01 12.59
N ILE A 393 14.32 -6.58 13.44
CA ILE A 393 13.55 -5.32 13.27
C ILE A 393 14.47 -4.11 13.06
N SER A 394 15.64 -4.10 13.71
CA SER A 394 16.65 -3.04 13.57
C SER A 394 17.14 -2.82 12.13
N LYS A 395 17.01 -3.81 11.24
CA LYS A 395 17.35 -3.71 9.81
C LYS A 395 16.38 -2.83 9.02
N ILE A 396 15.18 -2.58 9.56
CA ILE A 396 14.09 -1.82 8.93
C ILE A 396 13.71 -0.55 9.72
N ASN A 397 14.53 -0.07 10.64
CA ASN A 397 14.27 1.17 11.38
C ASN A 397 14.24 2.42 10.48
N ASP A 398 15.00 2.43 9.38
CA ASP A 398 15.08 3.52 8.40
C ASP A 398 14.51 3.06 7.06
N PRO A 399 13.25 3.38 6.71
CA PRO A 399 12.56 2.79 5.56
C PRO A 399 13.07 3.28 4.20
N VAL A 400 13.90 4.34 4.15
CA VAL A 400 14.39 4.94 2.88
C VAL A 400 15.89 4.75 2.64
N LEU A 401 16.66 4.43 3.68
CA LEU A 401 18.08 4.11 3.62
C LEU A 401 18.37 3.06 2.54
N GLU A 402 19.40 3.30 1.74
CA GLU A 402 19.77 2.45 0.59
C GLU A 402 19.96 0.96 0.95
N GLN A 403 20.50 0.67 2.15
CA GLN A 403 20.68 -0.69 2.66
C GLN A 403 19.35 -1.40 2.96
N THR A 404 18.35 -0.66 3.43
CA THR A 404 17.03 -1.17 3.79
C THR A 404 16.13 -1.21 2.55
N TYR A 405 16.00 -0.10 1.83
CA TYR A 405 15.12 -0.03 0.66
C TYR A 405 15.62 -0.88 -0.51
N ARG A 406 16.85 -0.67 -1.02
CA ARG A 406 17.31 -1.41 -2.20
C ARG A 406 17.82 -2.81 -1.86
N LYS A 407 18.66 -2.96 -0.84
CA LYS A 407 19.33 -4.25 -0.57
C LYS A 407 18.53 -5.23 0.32
N LEU A 408 17.41 -4.80 0.90
CA LEU A 408 16.48 -5.68 1.61
C LEU A 408 15.11 -5.67 0.95
N TRP A 409 14.37 -4.55 0.93
CA TRP A 409 12.99 -4.53 0.40
C TRP A 409 12.90 -4.89 -1.09
N VAL A 410 13.59 -4.15 -1.97
CA VAL A 410 13.59 -4.41 -3.43
C VAL A 410 14.21 -5.77 -3.74
N ALA A 411 15.40 -6.05 -3.21
CA ALA A 411 16.12 -7.30 -3.50
C ALA A 411 15.34 -8.55 -3.05
N ASN A 412 14.62 -8.50 -1.92
CA ASN A 412 13.78 -9.61 -1.46
C ASN A 412 12.56 -9.78 -2.37
N ALA A 413 11.88 -8.68 -2.74
CA ALA A 413 10.77 -8.71 -3.69
C ALA A 413 11.17 -9.33 -5.04
N GLU A 414 12.30 -8.90 -5.61
CA GLU A 414 12.83 -9.44 -6.88
C GLU A 414 13.21 -10.92 -6.77
N THR A 415 13.85 -11.33 -5.66
CA THR A 415 14.25 -12.72 -5.41
C THR A 415 13.04 -13.63 -5.26
N ASN A 416 12.07 -13.25 -4.42
CA ASN A 416 10.81 -13.96 -4.25
C ASN A 416 10.05 -14.06 -5.57
N SER A 417 9.87 -12.96 -6.30
CA SER A 417 9.21 -12.95 -7.62
C SER A 417 9.85 -13.93 -8.59
N LYS A 418 11.18 -13.98 -8.64
CA LYS A 418 11.90 -14.93 -9.48
C LYS A 418 11.64 -16.37 -9.03
N ILE A 419 11.70 -16.67 -7.73
CA ILE A 419 11.44 -18.03 -7.22
C ILE A 419 10.01 -18.47 -7.54
N PHE A 420 8.99 -17.64 -7.30
CA PHE A 420 7.60 -17.98 -7.64
C PHE A 420 7.39 -18.18 -9.16
N GLN A 421 8.10 -17.43 -10.00
CA GLN A 421 8.09 -17.61 -11.46
C GLN A 421 8.83 -18.88 -11.90
N ASP A 422 10.00 -19.17 -11.32
CA ASP A 422 10.81 -20.37 -11.60
C ASP A 422 10.06 -21.66 -11.21
N VAL A 423 9.32 -21.64 -10.10
CA VAL A 423 8.65 -22.82 -9.51
C VAL A 423 7.24 -23.07 -10.06
N PHE A 424 6.42 -22.02 -10.18
CA PHE A 424 4.98 -22.13 -10.47
C PHE A 424 4.54 -21.44 -11.76
N ALA A 425 5.43 -20.71 -12.44
CA ALA A 425 5.09 -19.75 -13.50
C ALA A 425 3.91 -18.82 -13.16
N CYS A 426 3.86 -18.38 -11.91
CA CYS A 426 2.65 -17.77 -11.34
C CYS A 426 2.09 -16.60 -12.18
N ILE A 427 0.77 -16.56 -12.29
CA ILE A 427 0.02 -15.44 -12.88
C ILE A 427 -0.31 -14.43 -11.75
N PRO A 428 -0.20 -13.11 -11.98
CA PRO A 428 0.29 -12.44 -13.18
C PRO A 428 1.82 -12.31 -13.19
N ASN A 429 2.40 -12.13 -14.38
CA ASN A 429 3.83 -11.92 -14.56
C ASN A 429 4.15 -11.05 -15.79
N ASP A 430 5.38 -10.57 -15.86
CA ASP A 430 5.85 -9.66 -16.92
C ASP A 430 6.19 -10.35 -18.26
N LEU A 431 6.02 -11.68 -18.36
CA LEU A 431 6.29 -12.48 -19.56
C LEU A 431 5.00 -12.67 -20.40
N ILE A 432 3.85 -12.82 -19.73
CA ILE A 432 2.54 -13.00 -20.37
C ILE A 432 2.00 -11.64 -20.82
N LEU A 433 2.37 -11.23 -22.05
CA LEU A 433 1.97 -9.94 -22.62
C LEU A 433 0.58 -9.94 -23.30
N SER A 434 0.01 -11.12 -23.59
CA SER A 434 -1.26 -11.28 -24.32
C SER A 434 -2.07 -12.52 -23.89
N ARG A 435 -3.35 -12.61 -24.25
CA ARG A 435 -4.20 -13.81 -24.05
C ARG A 435 -3.70 -14.99 -24.87
N ALA A 436 -3.10 -14.75 -26.03
CA ALA A 436 -2.45 -15.79 -26.80
C ALA A 436 -1.26 -16.40 -26.05
N ALA A 437 -0.41 -15.55 -25.44
CA ALA A 437 0.69 -16.00 -24.58
C ALA A 437 0.17 -16.73 -23.33
N LEU A 438 -0.87 -16.21 -22.68
CA LEU A 438 -1.52 -16.83 -21.51
C LEU A 438 -2.00 -18.25 -21.83
N ARG A 439 -2.77 -18.42 -22.91
CA ARG A 439 -3.27 -19.73 -23.35
C ARG A 439 -2.15 -20.71 -23.72
N GLN A 440 -1.09 -20.22 -24.36
CA GLN A 440 0.07 -21.04 -24.70
C GLN A 440 0.81 -21.52 -23.45
N ASP A 441 1.04 -20.64 -22.48
CA ASP A 441 1.69 -21.00 -21.21
C ASP A 441 0.82 -21.97 -20.40
N MET A 442 -0.48 -21.70 -20.25
CA MET A 442 -1.43 -22.61 -19.59
C MET A 442 -1.48 -23.99 -20.26
N ALA A 443 -1.37 -24.08 -21.59
CA ALA A 443 -1.26 -25.36 -22.29
C ALA A 443 0.06 -26.08 -21.98
N ASN A 444 1.20 -25.38 -22.07
CA ASN A 444 2.52 -25.95 -21.75
C ASN A 444 2.57 -26.50 -20.31
N TRP A 445 1.98 -25.78 -19.35
CA TRP A 445 1.97 -26.20 -17.94
C TRP A 445 0.98 -27.32 -17.66
N LYS A 446 -0.21 -27.31 -18.28
CA LYS A 446 -1.15 -28.43 -18.21
C LYS A 446 -0.51 -29.74 -18.68
N ASP A 447 0.22 -29.71 -19.79
CA ASP A 447 0.88 -30.90 -20.34
C ASP A 447 2.03 -31.41 -19.45
N LYS A 448 2.68 -30.52 -18.69
CA LYS A 448 3.70 -30.88 -17.66
C LYS A 448 3.09 -31.41 -16.36
N LEU A 449 1.99 -30.83 -15.90
CA LEU A 449 1.41 -31.10 -14.57
C LEU A 449 0.36 -32.23 -14.59
N GLY A 450 -0.09 -32.69 -15.76
CA GLY A 450 -1.08 -33.76 -15.90
C GLY A 450 -2.51 -33.42 -15.42
N HIS A 451 -2.72 -32.21 -14.89
CA HIS A 451 -3.96 -31.77 -14.27
C HIS A 451 -4.47 -30.45 -14.85
N THR A 452 -5.79 -30.30 -14.90
CA THR A 452 -6.46 -29.06 -15.30
C THR A 452 -6.88 -28.25 -14.07
N THR A 453 -5.98 -27.41 -13.57
CA THR A 453 -6.29 -26.37 -12.58
C THR A 453 -6.38 -25.02 -13.29
N ILE A 454 -7.56 -24.39 -13.23
CA ILE A 454 -7.85 -23.06 -13.80
C ILE A 454 -7.01 -21.96 -13.13
N ASP A 455 -6.70 -22.15 -11.85
CA ASP A 455 -5.74 -21.34 -11.10
C ASP A 455 -4.40 -22.08 -11.00
N LEU A 456 -3.44 -21.70 -11.85
CA LEU A 456 -2.08 -22.26 -11.83
C LEU A 456 -1.30 -21.76 -10.59
N GLY A 457 -1.48 -22.51 -9.50
CA GLY A 457 -0.69 -22.39 -8.28
C GLY A 457 0.09 -23.66 -7.91
N VAL A 458 -0.07 -24.78 -8.62
CA VAL A 458 0.56 -26.07 -8.26
C VAL A 458 1.97 -26.20 -8.85
N ALA A 459 2.95 -26.58 -8.03
CA ALA A 459 4.30 -26.88 -8.48
C ALA A 459 4.36 -28.24 -9.21
N PRO A 460 5.26 -28.42 -10.20
CA PRO A 460 5.57 -29.75 -10.74
C PRO A 460 6.26 -30.62 -9.67
N GLU A 461 6.19 -31.95 -9.79
CA GLU A 461 6.89 -32.84 -8.84
C GLU A 461 8.41 -32.60 -8.77
N LYS A 462 8.99 -32.11 -9.86
CA LYS A 462 10.42 -31.84 -10.05
C LYS A 462 10.61 -30.60 -10.92
N LEU A 463 11.57 -29.77 -10.55
CA LEU A 463 12.08 -28.71 -11.41
C LEU A 463 13.17 -29.28 -12.31
N GLU A 464 13.01 -29.16 -13.63
CA GLU A 464 14.05 -29.51 -14.60
C GLU A 464 14.74 -28.24 -15.10
N THR A 465 16.05 -28.17 -14.89
CA THR A 465 16.92 -27.10 -15.41
C THR A 465 17.97 -27.68 -16.34
N VAL A 466 18.31 -26.96 -17.41
CA VAL A 466 19.32 -27.40 -18.39
C VAL A 466 20.59 -26.59 -18.18
N GLU A 467 21.53 -27.13 -17.43
CA GLU A 467 22.87 -26.54 -17.23
C GLU A 467 23.87 -27.27 -18.13
N ASN A 468 24.59 -26.53 -18.98
CA ASN A 468 25.61 -27.06 -19.91
C ASN A 468 25.17 -28.19 -20.87
N GLY A 469 23.87 -28.46 -20.99
CA GLY A 469 23.31 -29.55 -21.80
C GLY A 469 22.91 -30.80 -21.00
N GLU A 470 23.17 -30.83 -19.69
CA GLU A 470 22.68 -31.85 -18.79
C GLU A 470 21.35 -31.41 -18.15
N ILE A 471 20.40 -32.34 -18.00
CA ILE A 471 19.13 -32.08 -17.30
C ILE A 471 19.35 -32.33 -15.81
N LYS A 472 19.33 -31.26 -15.04
CA LYS A 472 19.45 -31.25 -13.58
C LYS A 472 18.05 -31.15 -12.98
N SER A 473 17.73 -32.11 -12.10
CA SER A 473 16.43 -32.19 -11.43
C SER A 473 16.56 -31.78 -9.96
N GLU A 474 15.71 -30.86 -9.53
CA GLU A 474 15.68 -30.29 -8.17
C GLU A 474 14.26 -30.38 -7.59
N ASP A 475 14.14 -30.54 -6.27
CA ASP A 475 12.85 -30.49 -5.56
C ASP A 475 12.38 -29.02 -5.48
N PRO A 476 11.15 -28.69 -5.93
CA PRO A 476 10.57 -27.36 -5.76
C PRO A 476 10.68 -26.81 -4.34
N MET A 477 10.63 -27.67 -3.31
CA MET A 477 10.70 -27.29 -1.91
C MET A 477 12.06 -26.68 -1.55
N GLU A 478 13.17 -27.22 -2.05
CA GLU A 478 14.50 -26.63 -1.80
C GLU A 478 14.62 -25.23 -2.42
N ARG A 479 14.04 -25.05 -3.62
CA ARG A 479 13.96 -23.74 -4.26
C ARG A 479 13.09 -22.75 -3.49
N LEU A 480 12.00 -23.21 -2.88
CA LEU A 480 11.06 -22.38 -2.11
C LEU A 480 11.58 -22.01 -0.71
N LYS A 481 12.46 -22.81 -0.09
CA LYS A 481 13.16 -22.44 1.16
C LYS A 481 14.00 -21.15 1.04
N MET A 482 14.28 -20.70 -0.19
CA MET A 482 14.98 -19.43 -0.45
C MET A 482 14.06 -18.19 -0.37
N VAL A 483 12.73 -18.36 -0.38
CA VAL A 483 11.75 -17.27 -0.25
C VAL A 483 11.74 -16.75 1.18
N LYS A 484 11.65 -15.43 1.37
CA LYS A 484 11.46 -14.82 2.69
C LYS A 484 10.26 -13.88 2.73
N GLY A 485 9.36 -14.14 3.68
CA GLY A 485 8.09 -13.41 3.79
C GLY A 485 7.20 -13.63 2.59
N HIS A 486 6.43 -12.59 2.23
CA HIS A 486 5.41 -12.65 1.18
C HIS A 486 5.62 -11.62 0.06
N LEU A 487 6.52 -10.65 0.24
CA LEU A 487 6.70 -9.55 -0.71
C LEU A 487 7.18 -10.02 -2.08
N VAL A 488 6.49 -9.57 -3.13
CA VAL A 488 6.87 -9.76 -4.54
C VAL A 488 6.69 -8.46 -5.33
N VAL A 489 7.44 -8.29 -6.41
CA VAL A 489 7.28 -7.17 -7.36
C VAL A 489 5.93 -7.30 -8.08
N PHE A 490 5.16 -6.21 -8.17
CA PHE A 490 3.94 -6.18 -8.97
C PHE A 490 4.30 -6.10 -10.47
N PRO A 491 3.85 -7.04 -11.32
CA PRO A 491 4.17 -7.01 -12.74
C PRO A 491 3.54 -5.79 -13.40
N LEU A 492 4.27 -5.09 -14.27
CA LEU A 492 3.84 -3.83 -14.89
C LEU A 492 3.47 -3.98 -16.38
N LYS A 493 3.78 -5.13 -16.99
CA LYS A 493 3.57 -5.46 -18.41
C LYS A 493 2.58 -6.60 -18.65
N PHE A 494 2.06 -7.23 -17.59
CA PHE A 494 1.10 -8.32 -17.73
C PHE A 494 -0.10 -7.90 -18.59
N MET A 495 -0.41 -8.72 -19.61
CA MET A 495 -1.46 -8.49 -20.62
C MET A 495 -1.38 -7.11 -21.32
N SER A 496 -0.22 -6.46 -21.38
CA SER A 496 -0.09 -5.09 -21.92
C SER A 496 -0.31 -4.95 -23.44
N GLN A 497 -0.55 -6.03 -24.16
CA GLN A 497 -0.93 -6.04 -25.58
C GLN A 497 -2.44 -6.29 -25.81
N GLU A 498 -3.22 -6.43 -24.73
CA GLU A 498 -4.67 -6.69 -24.79
C GLU A 498 -5.46 -5.46 -24.35
N ASP A 499 -6.58 -5.21 -25.04
CA ASP A 499 -7.69 -4.43 -24.49
C ASP A 499 -8.42 -5.32 -23.48
N LEU A 500 -8.41 -4.93 -22.20
CA LEU A 500 -9.05 -5.67 -21.11
C LEU A 500 -10.42 -5.11 -20.70
N ARG A 501 -10.91 -4.09 -21.41
CA ARG A 501 -12.26 -3.57 -21.19
C ARG A 501 -13.30 -4.62 -21.62
N PRO A 502 -14.49 -4.65 -21.00
CA PRO A 502 -15.55 -5.55 -21.42
C PRO A 502 -15.90 -5.40 -22.90
N VAL A 503 -16.30 -6.49 -23.55
CA VAL A 503 -16.71 -6.51 -24.96
C VAL A 503 -18.22 -6.75 -25.13
N PHE A 504 -18.79 -6.39 -26.29
CA PHE A 504 -20.24 -6.28 -26.52
C PHE A 504 -21.08 -7.53 -26.22
N ASN A 505 -20.48 -8.71 -26.10
CA ASN A 505 -21.13 -9.98 -25.77
C ASN A 505 -21.00 -10.37 -24.28
N GLU A 506 -20.42 -9.50 -23.45
CA GLU A 506 -20.30 -9.63 -22.00
C GLU A 506 -21.31 -8.70 -21.29
N ARG A 507 -21.74 -9.04 -20.07
CA ARG A 507 -22.78 -8.24 -19.37
C ARG A 507 -22.22 -6.89 -18.91
N GLU A 508 -20.96 -6.89 -18.51
CA GLU A 508 -20.19 -5.75 -18.02
C GLU A 508 -20.04 -4.63 -19.05
N PHE A 509 -20.13 -4.92 -20.36
CA PHE A 509 -20.13 -3.89 -21.41
C PHE A 509 -21.36 -2.97 -21.35
N TYR A 510 -22.46 -3.46 -20.78
CA TYR A 510 -23.69 -2.69 -20.60
C TYR A 510 -23.79 -2.03 -19.22
N ALA A 511 -22.77 -2.18 -18.36
CA ALA A 511 -22.68 -1.46 -17.09
C ALA A 511 -22.08 -0.04 -17.31
N SER A 512 -22.39 0.88 -16.39
CA SER A 512 -21.70 2.18 -16.38
C SER A 512 -20.21 1.98 -16.03
N PRO A 513 -19.24 2.62 -16.72
CA PRO A 513 -17.82 2.54 -16.37
C PRO A 513 -17.53 2.84 -14.90
N GLN A 514 -18.31 3.74 -14.29
CA GLN A 514 -18.24 4.17 -12.88
C GLN A 514 -18.54 3.05 -11.85
N VAL A 515 -18.94 1.86 -12.31
CA VAL A 515 -19.04 0.64 -11.48
C VAL A 515 -17.65 0.08 -11.17
N PHE A 516 -16.64 0.33 -12.02
CA PHE A 516 -15.31 -0.27 -11.98
C PHE A 516 -14.17 0.71 -11.61
N HIS A 517 -14.42 2.02 -11.55
CA HIS A 517 -13.42 3.05 -11.24
C HIS A 517 -13.92 4.09 -10.25
#